data_AF-A0A8D8Z0S9-F1
#
_entry.id   AF-A0A8D8Z0S9-F1
#
_cell.length_a   1.000
_cell.length_b   1.000
_cell.length_c   1.000
_cell.angle_alpha   90.00
_cell.angle_beta   90.00
_cell.angle_gamma   90.00
#
_symmetry.space_group_name_H-M   'P 1'
#
loop_
_entity.id
_entity.type
_entity.pdbx_description
1 polymer ?
#
loop_
_entity_poly.entity_id
_entity_poly.type
_entity_poly.pdbx_seq_one_letter_code
_entity_poly.pdbx_strand_id
1 'polypeptide(L)'
;KKKKIFSGVNCTVSLALILLKNLFKLDIIDWIASSSYQAASGAGSKLITKIIKEIKLSNNLEQDLITAEKQSKINFFKYNPLLFNAIPWIDKKVNFSQTKEEWKSQSESNKILNKNIKIDSNCVRISSLRCHSQYFILKLKKNINLNNFHYLLN
;
A
#
# COMPACT_ATOMS: atom_id res chain seq x y z
N LYS A 1 -30.86 11.31 -12.96
CA LYS A 1 -30.42 12.37 -12.00
C LYS A 1 -28.94 12.66 -12.23
N LYS A 2 -28.51 13.93 -12.35
CA LYS A 2 -27.08 14.28 -12.44
C LYS A 2 -26.36 13.91 -11.12
N LYS A 3 -25.22 13.22 -11.20
CA LYS A 3 -24.38 12.94 -10.02
C LYS A 3 -23.76 14.26 -9.54
N LYS A 4 -23.95 14.60 -8.26
CA LYS A 4 -23.45 15.86 -7.64
C LYS A 4 -22.27 15.66 -6.69
N ILE A 5 -21.90 14.40 -6.42
CA ILE A 5 -20.83 14.04 -5.49
C ILE A 5 -19.78 13.26 -6.26
N PHE A 6 -18.55 13.77 -6.23
CA PHE A 6 -17.37 13.15 -6.83
C PHE A 6 -16.37 12.89 -5.71
N SER A 7 -16.18 11.61 -5.36
CA SER A 7 -15.23 11.21 -4.32
C SER A 7 -13.93 10.81 -4.98
N GLY A 8 -12.81 11.27 -4.42
CA GLY A 8 -11.52 10.64 -4.67
C GLY A 8 -11.53 9.18 -4.24
N VAL A 9 -10.60 8.42 -4.79
CA VAL A 9 -10.44 6.99 -4.51
C VAL A 9 -9.19 6.81 -3.66
N ASN A 10 -9.04 5.66 -3.03
CA ASN A 10 -7.93 5.35 -2.15
C ASN A 10 -6.58 5.56 -2.87
N CYS A 11 -5.56 5.96 -2.11
CA CYS A 11 -4.23 6.23 -2.65
C CYS A 11 -3.63 5.02 -3.38
N THR A 12 -3.74 3.81 -2.82
CA THR A 12 -3.20 2.58 -3.45
C THR A 12 -3.95 2.21 -4.73
N VAL A 13 -5.28 2.42 -4.75
CA VAL A 13 -6.11 2.20 -5.94
C VAL A 13 -5.77 3.20 -7.04
N SER A 14 -5.68 4.49 -6.69
CA SER A 14 -5.33 5.56 -7.63
C SER A 14 -4.01 5.27 -8.34
N LEU A 15 -2.96 4.96 -7.56
CA LEU A 15 -1.62 4.71 -8.09
C LEU A 15 -1.59 3.44 -8.97
N ALA A 16 -2.24 2.37 -8.54
CA ALA A 16 -2.34 1.13 -9.32
C ALA A 16 -3.09 1.33 -10.64
N LEU A 17 -4.21 2.05 -10.63
CA LEU A 17 -5.02 2.28 -11.83
C LEU A 17 -4.32 3.18 -12.85
N ILE A 18 -3.50 4.14 -12.40
CA ILE A 18 -2.67 4.94 -13.31
C ILE A 18 -1.65 4.05 -14.02
N LEU A 19 -0.93 3.19 -13.26
CA LEU A 19 0.07 2.28 -13.81
C LEU A 19 -0.52 1.24 -14.76
N LEU A 20 -1.64 0.62 -14.39
CA LEU A 20 -2.21 -0.52 -15.11
C LEU A 20 -3.35 -0.11 -16.07
N LYS A 21 -3.51 1.19 -16.34
CA LYS A 21 -4.63 1.78 -17.08
C LYS A 21 -4.89 1.08 -18.42
N ASN A 22 -3.85 0.92 -19.23
CA ASN A 22 -3.97 0.34 -20.57
C ASN A 22 -4.30 -1.15 -20.52
N LEU A 23 -3.74 -1.88 -19.56
CA LEU A 23 -4.03 -3.30 -19.37
C LEU A 23 -5.51 -3.53 -19.01
N PHE A 24 -6.10 -2.65 -18.19
CA PHE A 24 -7.53 -2.68 -17.91
C PHE A 24 -8.38 -2.28 -19.11
N LYS A 25 -7.98 -1.25 -19.86
CA LYS A 25 -8.69 -0.77 -21.05
C LYS A 25 -8.79 -1.86 -22.12
N LEU A 26 -7.72 -2.64 -22.31
CA LEU A 26 -7.63 -3.73 -23.27
C LEU A 26 -8.13 -5.08 -22.73
N ASP A 27 -8.63 -5.10 -21.50
CA ASP A 27 -9.19 -6.29 -20.84
C ASP A 27 -8.21 -7.48 -20.75
N ILE A 28 -6.93 -7.17 -20.52
CA ILE A 28 -5.83 -8.16 -20.53
C ILE A 28 -5.72 -8.91 -19.20
N ILE A 29 -6.10 -8.27 -18.10
CA ILE A 29 -5.94 -8.81 -16.74
C ILE A 29 -7.11 -9.74 -16.40
N ASP A 30 -6.80 -10.93 -15.91
CA ASP A 30 -7.76 -11.88 -15.34
C ASP A 30 -7.95 -11.61 -13.84
N TRP A 31 -6.85 -11.66 -13.08
CA TRP A 31 -6.84 -11.32 -11.65
C TRP A 31 -5.53 -10.66 -11.23
N ILE A 32 -5.58 -9.97 -10.09
CA ILE A 32 -4.46 -9.27 -9.47
C ILE A 32 -4.32 -9.71 -8.02
N ALA A 33 -3.11 -10.07 -7.62
CA ALA A 33 -2.71 -10.05 -6.22
C ALA A 33 -1.66 -8.95 -6.05
N SER A 34 -1.71 -8.21 -4.94
CA SER A 34 -0.74 -7.15 -4.70
C SER A 34 -0.29 -7.07 -3.24
N SER A 35 0.95 -6.64 -3.04
CA SER A 35 1.47 -6.30 -1.72
C SER A 35 1.89 -4.85 -1.73
N SER A 36 1.26 -4.03 -0.89
CA SER A 36 1.56 -2.60 -0.80
C SER A 36 2.49 -2.30 0.36
N TYR A 37 3.45 -1.43 0.12
CA TYR A 37 4.40 -0.87 1.06
C TYR A 37 4.06 0.62 1.20
N GLN A 38 3.15 0.90 2.13
CA GLN A 38 2.56 2.21 2.26
C GLN A 38 3.36 3.10 3.21
N ALA A 39 3.45 4.37 2.82
CA ALA A 39 4.11 5.43 3.57
C ALA A 39 3.31 5.90 4.78
N ALA A 40 4.00 6.52 5.73
CA ALA A 40 3.45 7.15 6.91
C ALA A 40 2.45 8.27 6.62
N SER A 41 2.61 9.01 5.53
CA SER A 41 1.68 10.07 5.12
C SER A 41 0.23 9.62 5.01
N GLY A 42 0.00 8.35 4.65
CA GLY A 42 -1.35 7.77 4.55
C GLY A 42 -2.09 7.70 5.89
N ALA A 43 -1.37 7.74 7.02
CA ALA A 43 -1.94 7.84 8.37
C ALA A 43 -1.95 9.28 8.92
N GLY A 44 -1.49 10.26 8.14
CA GLY A 44 -1.45 11.67 8.50
C GLY A 44 -0.11 12.17 9.04
N SER A 45 -0.01 13.50 9.17
CA SER A 45 1.24 14.20 9.52
C SER A 45 1.82 13.82 10.89
N LYS A 46 0.96 13.46 11.86
CA LYS A 46 1.39 13.04 13.21
C LYS A 46 2.34 11.83 13.15
N LEU A 47 2.08 10.86 12.27
CA LEU A 47 2.94 9.68 12.13
C LEU A 47 4.28 10.04 11.48
N ILE A 48 4.28 10.94 10.50
CA ILE A 48 5.52 11.48 9.91
C ILE A 48 6.38 12.15 10.99
N THR A 49 5.79 13.04 11.79
CA THR A 49 6.52 13.73 12.87
C THR A 49 7.06 12.74 13.91
N LYS A 50 6.30 11.67 14.23
CA LYS A 50 6.76 10.59 15.11
C LYS A 50 8.00 9.89 14.54
N ILE A 51 7.97 9.46 13.28
CA ILE A 51 9.12 8.81 12.62
C ILE A 51 10.33 9.73 12.59
N ILE A 52 10.16 11.02 12.23
CA ILE A 52 11.27 11.98 12.20
C ILE A 52 11.88 12.14 13.60
N LYS A 53 11.07 12.17 14.66
CA LYS A 53 11.55 12.21 16.05
C LYS A 53 12.32 10.94 16.41
N GLU A 54 11.80 9.76 16.02
CA GLU A 54 12.47 8.47 16.22
C GLU A 54 13.82 8.43 15.48
N ILE A 55 13.91 8.93 14.25
CA ILE A 55 15.17 9.01 13.48
C ILE A 55 16.19 9.93 14.17
N LYS A 56 15.74 11.09 14.66
CA LYS A 56 16.62 12.01 15.39
C LYS A 56 17.16 11.41 16.68
N LEU A 57 16.35 10.61 17.39
CA LEU A 57 16.80 9.87 18.57
C LEU A 57 17.75 8.73 18.18
N SER A 58 17.52 8.07 17.03
CA SER A 58 18.35 6.96 16.56
C SER A 58 19.71 7.39 16.01
N ASN A 59 19.87 8.61 15.51
CA ASN A 59 21.16 9.10 15.03
C ASN A 59 22.20 9.29 16.15
N ASN A 60 21.79 9.22 17.41
CA ASN A 60 22.70 9.12 18.56
C ASN A 60 23.08 7.65 18.91
N LEU A 61 22.66 6.67 18.10
CA LEU A 61 22.98 5.25 18.27
C LEU A 61 24.24 4.89 17.47
N GLU A 62 25.41 5.37 17.94
CA GLU A 62 26.70 4.73 17.59
C GLU A 62 26.85 3.35 18.27
N GLN A 63 25.93 2.98 19.17
CA GLN A 63 25.87 1.68 19.84
C GLN A 63 24.93 0.73 19.10
N ASP A 64 25.34 -0.54 19.01
CA ASP A 64 24.63 -1.64 18.33
C ASP A 64 23.11 -1.50 18.47
N LEU A 65 22.38 -1.62 17.36
CA LEU A 65 20.91 -1.63 17.34
C LEU A 65 20.32 -2.61 18.37
N ILE A 66 21.04 -3.70 18.65
CA ILE A 66 20.72 -4.71 19.66
C ILE A 66 20.83 -4.16 21.09
N THR A 67 21.84 -3.32 21.39
CA THR A 67 21.91 -2.60 22.67
C THR A 67 20.85 -1.52 22.77
N ALA A 68 20.52 -0.83 21.67
CA ALA A 68 19.44 0.14 21.63
C ALA A 68 18.08 -0.50 21.92
N GLU A 69 17.78 -1.67 21.34
CA GLU A 69 16.57 -2.45 21.64
C GLU A 69 16.50 -2.90 23.11
N LYS A 70 17.64 -3.27 23.72
CA LYS A 70 17.70 -3.71 25.13
C LYS A 70 17.67 -2.56 26.13
N GLN A 71 18.34 -1.44 25.84
CA GLN A 71 18.48 -0.31 26.76
C GLN A 71 17.33 0.68 26.65
N SER A 72 16.75 0.83 25.46
CA SER A 72 15.52 1.57 25.34
C SER A 72 14.42 0.76 26.04
N LYS A 73 13.99 1.23 27.21
CA LYS A 73 12.67 0.87 27.78
C LYS A 73 11.51 1.35 26.89
N ILE A 74 11.75 1.53 25.59
CA ILE A 74 10.73 1.68 24.57
C ILE A 74 10.11 0.29 24.48
N ASN A 75 9.03 0.10 25.23
CA ASN A 75 8.29 -1.12 25.22
C ASN A 75 7.76 -1.31 23.79
N PHE A 76 8.49 -2.06 22.95
CA PHE A 76 8.18 -2.25 21.52
C PHE A 76 6.75 -2.75 21.33
N PHE A 77 6.29 -3.61 22.26
CA PHE A 77 4.92 -4.12 22.34
C PHE A 77 3.86 -3.05 22.65
N LYS A 78 4.22 -1.94 23.30
CA LYS A 78 3.27 -0.90 23.72
C LYS A 78 3.15 0.25 22.72
N TYR A 79 4.16 0.45 21.85
CA TYR A 79 4.24 1.61 20.98
C TYR A 79 4.23 1.34 19.47
N ASN A 80 4.29 0.06 19.03
CA ASN A 80 4.40 -0.35 17.62
C ASN A 80 5.19 0.68 16.79
N PRO A 81 6.47 0.90 17.11
CA PRO A 81 7.29 1.88 16.40
C PRO A 81 7.30 1.48 14.92
N LEU A 82 7.11 2.47 14.05
CA LEU A 82 7.15 2.24 12.61
C LEU A 82 8.58 2.36 12.08
N LEU A 83 9.46 3.11 12.74
CA LEU A 83 10.87 3.13 12.41
C LEU A 83 11.48 1.72 12.61
N PHE A 84 12.23 1.25 11.60
CA PHE A 84 12.83 -0.10 11.56
C PHE A 84 11.82 -1.26 11.64
N ASN A 85 10.55 -1.01 11.27
CA ASN A 85 9.50 -2.02 11.36
C ASN A 85 8.56 -2.00 10.15
N ALA A 86 7.79 -3.07 9.99
CA ALA A 86 6.73 -3.20 9.02
C ALA A 86 5.45 -3.66 9.72
N ILE A 87 4.34 -2.94 9.53
CA ILE A 87 3.06 -3.24 10.18
C ILE A 87 2.10 -3.82 9.12
N PRO A 88 1.85 -5.14 9.12
CA PRO A 88 1.01 -5.80 8.11
C PRO A 88 -0.48 -5.69 8.44
N TRP A 89 -0.93 -4.48 8.81
CA TRP A 89 -2.33 -4.20 9.12
C TRP A 89 -2.62 -2.71 8.98
N ILE A 90 -3.48 -2.33 8.04
CA ILE A 90 -3.86 -0.93 7.81
C ILE A 90 -5.38 -0.80 7.83
N ASP A 91 -5.89 0.12 8.67
CA ASP A 91 -7.33 0.37 8.85
C ASP A 91 -8.04 -0.79 9.61
N LYS A 92 -9.35 -0.66 9.81
CA LYS A 92 -10.16 -1.59 10.62
C LYS A 92 -10.33 -2.95 9.93
N LYS A 93 -10.60 -3.99 10.74
CA LYS A 93 -11.04 -5.30 10.22
C LYS A 93 -12.37 -5.17 9.47
N VAL A 94 -12.52 -5.91 8.39
CA VAL A 94 -13.79 -6.11 7.66
C VAL A 94 -14.05 -7.61 7.47
N ASN A 95 -15.00 -7.98 6.61
CA ASN A 95 -15.35 -9.37 6.36
C ASN A 95 -14.18 -10.15 5.73
N PHE A 96 -14.24 -11.49 5.79
CA PHE A 96 -13.24 -12.39 5.22
C PHE A 96 -11.81 -12.17 5.75
N SER A 97 -11.70 -11.69 7.00
CA SER A 97 -10.42 -11.42 7.67
C SER A 97 -9.51 -10.40 6.97
N GLN A 98 -10.06 -9.60 6.05
CA GLN A 98 -9.34 -8.49 5.44
C GLN A 98 -9.35 -7.26 6.34
N THR A 99 -8.40 -6.37 6.12
CA THR A 99 -8.48 -4.98 6.55
C THR A 99 -9.30 -4.16 5.55
N LYS A 100 -9.82 -3.01 6.00
CA LYS A 100 -10.58 -2.11 5.14
C LYS A 100 -9.73 -1.58 4.00
N GLU A 101 -8.42 -1.39 4.19
CA GLU A 101 -7.52 -0.92 3.15
C GLU A 101 -7.36 -1.95 2.02
N GLU A 102 -7.28 -3.23 2.37
CA GLU A 102 -7.21 -4.33 1.42
C GLU A 102 -8.53 -4.46 0.64
N TRP A 103 -9.66 -4.44 1.36
CA TRP A 103 -10.99 -4.48 0.76
C TRP A 103 -11.27 -3.34 -0.24
N LYS A 104 -10.76 -2.12 0.03
CA LYS A 104 -10.88 -0.98 -0.91
C LYS A 104 -10.25 -1.28 -2.26
N SER A 105 -9.17 -2.08 -2.30
CA SER A 105 -8.46 -2.42 -3.54
C SER A 105 -9.41 -3.07 -4.55
N GLN A 106 -10.21 -4.04 -4.10
CA GLN A 106 -11.22 -4.71 -4.91
C GLN A 106 -12.43 -3.82 -5.16
N SER A 107 -12.99 -3.25 -4.09
CA SER A 107 -14.28 -2.54 -4.17
C SER A 107 -14.20 -1.27 -5.00
N GLU A 108 -13.14 -0.48 -4.85
CA GLU A 108 -13.03 0.81 -5.53
C GLU A 108 -12.57 0.63 -6.98
N SER A 109 -11.59 -0.24 -7.24
CA SER A 109 -11.12 -0.52 -8.61
C SER A 109 -12.26 -0.97 -9.52
N ASN A 110 -13.08 -1.92 -9.07
CA ASN A 110 -14.22 -2.40 -9.85
C ASN A 110 -15.29 -1.34 -10.06
N LYS A 111 -15.53 -0.48 -9.06
CA LYS A 111 -16.46 0.64 -9.18
C LYS A 111 -15.98 1.69 -10.20
N ILE A 112 -14.69 1.98 -10.25
CA ILE A 112 -14.09 2.96 -11.16
C ILE A 112 -14.06 2.41 -12.59
N LEU A 113 -13.65 1.16 -12.75
CA LEU A 113 -13.52 0.50 -14.05
C LEU A 113 -14.86 0.04 -14.62
N ASN A 114 -15.91 -0.01 -13.80
CA ASN A 114 -17.19 -0.64 -14.13
C ASN A 114 -17.01 -2.09 -14.62
N LYS A 115 -16.20 -2.86 -13.89
CA LYS A 115 -15.84 -4.26 -14.18
C LYS A 115 -15.97 -5.12 -12.92
N ASN A 116 -15.77 -6.43 -13.06
CA ASN A 116 -15.73 -7.39 -11.95
C ASN A 116 -14.45 -8.23 -12.01
N ILE A 117 -13.30 -7.55 -11.88
CA ILE A 117 -11.97 -8.15 -11.84
C ILE A 117 -11.72 -8.65 -10.42
N LYS A 118 -11.06 -9.80 -10.28
CA LYS A 118 -10.63 -10.31 -8.97
C LYS A 118 -9.32 -9.63 -8.56
N ILE A 119 -9.37 -8.84 -7.51
CA ILE A 119 -8.22 -8.13 -6.94
C ILE A 119 -8.19 -8.47 -5.46
N ASP A 120 -7.02 -8.88 -4.98
CA ASP A 120 -6.74 -9.01 -3.55
C ASP A 120 -5.42 -8.31 -3.22
N SER A 121 -5.29 -7.87 -1.97
CA SER A 121 -4.08 -7.18 -1.54
C SER A 121 -3.72 -7.45 -0.08
N ASN A 122 -2.42 -7.37 0.19
CA ASN A 122 -1.86 -7.26 1.53
C ASN A 122 -1.35 -5.83 1.74
N CYS A 123 -1.81 -5.16 2.79
CA CYS A 123 -1.47 -3.76 3.04
C CYS A 123 -0.53 -3.58 4.23
N VAL A 124 0.74 -3.27 3.94
CA VAL A 124 1.80 -3.14 4.94
C VAL A 124 2.24 -1.67 5.06
N ARG A 125 2.29 -1.15 6.28
CA ARG A 125 2.85 0.18 6.55
C ARG A 125 4.35 0.03 6.79
N ILE A 126 5.15 0.86 6.12
CA ILE A 126 6.61 0.92 6.27
C ILE A 126 7.08 2.34 6.61
N SER A 127 8.34 2.51 7.01
CA SER A 127 8.95 3.79 7.39
C SER A 127 9.23 4.75 6.21
N SER A 128 8.56 4.59 5.06
CA SER A 128 8.57 5.59 3.98
C SER A 128 7.76 6.82 4.38
N LEU A 129 8.22 8.03 4.06
CA LEU A 129 7.55 9.25 4.51
C LEU A 129 6.27 9.55 3.71
N ARG A 130 6.35 9.50 2.36
CA ARG A 130 5.25 9.98 1.49
C ARG A 130 4.96 9.18 0.22
N CYS A 131 5.77 8.19 -0.14
CA CYS A 131 5.61 7.42 -1.37
C CYS A 131 5.16 6.00 -1.06
N HIS A 132 4.08 5.55 -1.69
CA HIS A 132 3.65 4.16 -1.64
C HIS A 132 4.32 3.39 -2.77
N SER A 133 4.72 2.15 -2.47
CA SER A 133 5.18 1.19 -3.47
C SER A 133 4.23 0.01 -3.47
N GLN A 134 4.07 -0.64 -4.63
CA GLN A 134 3.21 -1.80 -4.77
C GLN A 134 3.93 -2.85 -5.60
N TYR A 135 3.93 -4.07 -5.10
CA TYR A 135 4.32 -5.25 -5.84
C TYR A 135 3.05 -5.91 -6.39
N PHE A 136 3.05 -6.26 -7.67
CA PHE A 136 1.90 -6.84 -8.36
C PHE A 136 2.23 -8.22 -8.91
N ILE A 137 1.33 -9.17 -8.68
CA ILE A 137 1.24 -10.43 -9.40
C ILE A 137 0.01 -10.32 -10.30
N LEU A 138 0.22 -10.36 -11.60
CA LEU A 138 -0.85 -10.24 -12.59
C LEU A 138 -1.02 -11.56 -13.33
N LYS A 139 -2.23 -12.12 -13.29
CA LYS A 139 -2.62 -13.14 -14.25
C LYS A 139 -3.16 -12.47 -15.49
N LEU A 140 -2.54 -12.74 -16.63
CA LEU A 140 -3.00 -12.26 -17.93
C LEU A 140 -3.90 -13.31 -18.59
N LYS A 141 -4.91 -12.86 -19.34
CA LYS A 141 -5.82 -13.72 -20.10
C LYS A 141 -5.16 -14.38 -21.31
N LYS A 142 -4.05 -13.81 -21.80
CA LYS A 142 -3.28 -14.30 -22.94
C LYS A 142 -1.80 -14.12 -22.69
N ASN A 143 -0.99 -14.90 -23.41
CA ASN A 143 0.45 -14.73 -23.40
C ASN A 143 0.83 -13.46 -24.17
N ILE A 144 1.69 -12.63 -23.59
CA ILE A 144 2.16 -11.37 -24.16
C ILE A 144 3.67 -11.36 -23.96
N ASN A 145 4.42 -11.09 -25.03
CA ASN A 145 5.87 -10.95 -24.91
C ASN A 145 6.21 -9.72 -24.05
N LEU A 146 7.40 -9.72 -23.45
CA LEU A 146 7.79 -8.65 -22.52
C LEU A 146 7.82 -7.27 -23.19
N ASN A 147 8.28 -7.16 -24.43
CA ASN A 147 8.35 -5.87 -25.14
C ASN A 147 6.97 -5.23 -25.31
N ASN A 148 5.98 -6.02 -25.73
CA ASN A 148 4.60 -5.57 -25.85
C ASN A 148 4.03 -5.25 -24.47
N PHE A 149 4.35 -6.04 -23.44
CA PHE A 149 3.91 -5.75 -22.08
C PHE A 149 4.46 -4.40 -21.57
N HIS A 150 5.74 -4.11 -21.80
CA HIS A 150 6.34 -2.81 -21.47
C HIS A 150 5.71 -1.66 -22.25
N TYR A 151 5.45 -1.86 -23.55
CA TYR A 151 4.76 -0.86 -24.37
C TYR A 151 3.35 -0.55 -23.84
N LEU A 152 2.66 -1.55 -23.28
CA LEU A 152 1.34 -1.35 -22.69
C LEU A 152 1.39 -0.61 -21.34
N LEU A 153 2.50 -0.64 -20.60
CA LEU A 153 2.63 0.08 -19.33
C LEU A 153 3.00 1.56 -19.49
N ASN A 154 3.63 1.93 -20.61
CA ASN A 154 3.99 3.31 -20.95
C ASN A 154 2.86 4.04 -21.68
#